data_AF-A0AAN5TB46-F1
#
_entry.id   AF-A0AAN5TB46-F1
#
_cell.length_a   1.000
_cell.length_b   1.000
_cell.length_c   1.000
_cell.angle_alpha   90.00
_cell.angle_beta   90.00
_cell.angle_gamma   90.00
#
_symmetry.space_group_name_H-M   'P 1'
#
loop_
_entity.id
_entity.type
_entity.pdbx_description
1 polymer ?
#
loop_
_entity_poly.entity_id
_entity_poly.type
_entity_poly.pdbx_seq_one_letter_code
_entity_poly.pdbx_strand_id
1 'polypeptide(L)' 'MLKRTNEGRIDAKLKGVKFGRKRTVDRDKIISLYTSGIGSTEIAKQIGIGRSTVYKLLQDKVR' A
#
# COMPACT_ATOMS: atom_id res chain seq x y z
N MET A 1 13.52 -9.22 -29.27
CA MET A 1 13.92 -8.03 -28.47
C MET A 1 13.36 -8.05 -27.03
N LEU A 2 13.21 -9.22 -26.39
CA LEU A 2 12.58 -9.35 -25.06
C LEU A 2 13.58 -9.73 -23.93
N LYS A 3 14.75 -10.26 -24.29
CA LYS A 3 15.74 -10.78 -23.32
C LYS A 3 16.47 -9.65 -22.56
N ARG A 4 16.93 -8.62 -23.28
CA ARG A 4 17.70 -7.49 -22.73
C ARG A 4 16.91 -6.62 -21.75
N THR A 5 15.62 -6.42 -21.98
CA THR A 5 14.75 -5.63 -21.08
C THR A 5 14.47 -6.36 -19.78
N ASN A 6 14.28 -7.69 -19.84
CA ASN A 6 14.12 -8.51 -18.64
C ASN A 6 15.42 -8.63 -17.84
N GLU A 7 16.57 -8.79 -18.50
CA GLU A 7 17.89 -8.79 -17.87
C GLU A 7 18.12 -7.50 -17.07
N GLY A 8 17.87 -6.33 -17.67
CA GLY A 8 17.95 -5.05 -16.96
C GLY A 8 16.95 -4.93 -15.81
N ARG A 9 15.74 -5.49 -15.95
CA ARG A 9 14.72 -5.49 -14.89
C ARG A 9 15.12 -6.36 -13.70
N ILE A 10 15.77 -7.50 -13.94
CA ILE A 10 16.30 -8.40 -12.90
C ILE A 10 17.43 -7.70 -12.15
N ASP A 11 18.38 -7.11 -12.86
CA ASP A 11 19.50 -6.37 -12.27
C ASP A 11 19.01 -5.19 -11.41
N ALA A 12 18.03 -4.41 -11.89
CA ALA A 12 17.42 -3.34 -11.11
C ALA A 12 16.67 -3.86 -9.87
N LYS A 13 15.98 -5.01 -9.96
CA LYS A 13 15.33 -5.64 -8.79
C LYS A 13 16.36 -6.08 -7.75
N LEU A 14 17.50 -6.63 -8.18
CA LEU A 14 18.62 -7.03 -7.31
C LEU A 14 19.26 -5.82 -6.63
N LYS A 15 19.37 -4.69 -7.35
CA LYS A 15 19.79 -3.39 -6.81
C LYS A 15 18.77 -2.75 -5.86
N GLY A 16 17.66 -3.43 -5.56
CA GLY A 16 16.65 -2.96 -4.62
C GLY A 16 15.65 -1.96 -5.20
N VAL A 17 15.61 -1.78 -6.52
CA VAL A 17 14.62 -0.90 -7.15
C VAL A 17 13.22 -1.46 -6.89
N LYS A 18 12.42 -0.71 -6.14
CA LYS A 18 11.01 -1.04 -5.88
C LYS A 18 10.16 -0.66 -7.08
N PHE A 19 9.74 -1.67 -7.82
CA PHE A 19 8.85 -1.50 -8.97
C PHE A 19 7.40 -1.31 -8.54
N GLY A 20 6.62 -0.68 -9.42
CA GLY A 20 5.20 -0.43 -9.23
C GLY A 20 4.89 0.94 -8.64
N ARG A 21 3.60 1.19 -8.40
CA ARG A 21 3.13 2.47 -7.86
C ARG A 21 3.65 2.65 -6.44
N LYS A 22 4.32 3.79 -6.18
CA LYS A 22 4.71 4.18 -4.83
C LYS A 22 3.48 4.23 -3.93
N ARG A 23 3.62 3.71 -2.70
CA ARG A 23 2.57 3.82 -1.69
C ARG A 23 2.42 5.30 -1.33
N THR A 24 1.19 5.81 -1.38
CA THR A 24 0.88 7.22 -1.08
C THR A 24 0.16 7.38 0.26
N VAL A 25 -0.34 6.29 0.83
CA VAL A 25 -1.21 6.30 2.01
C VAL A 25 -0.43 5.84 3.23
N ASP A 26 -0.55 6.61 4.32
CA ASP A 26 0.02 6.29 5.63
C ASP A 26 -0.82 5.21 6.33
N ARG A 27 -0.21 4.05 6.56
CA ARG A 27 -0.88 2.89 7.15
C ARG A 27 -1.00 3.01 8.66
N ASP A 28 0.04 3.53 9.30
CA ASP A 28 0.10 3.67 10.75
C ASP A 28 -0.98 4.62 11.25
N LYS A 29 -1.22 5.71 10.49
CA LYS A 29 -2.33 6.63 10.77
C LYS A 29 -3.71 5.95 10.63
N ILE A 30 -3.92 5.11 9.63
CA ILE A 30 -5.20 4.39 9.46
C ILE A 30 -5.41 3.39 10.59
N ILE A 31 -4.36 2.65 10.95
CA ILE A 31 -4.41 1.65 12.01
C ILE A 31 -4.65 2.32 13.36
N SER A 32 -3.97 3.43 13.65
CA SER A 32 -4.16 4.15 14.92
C SER A 32 -5.60 4.65 15.06
N LEU A 33 -6.16 5.25 14.01
CA LEU A 33 -7.57 5.68 14.00
C LEU A 33 -8.54 4.51 14.20
N TYR A 34 -8.28 3.37 13.56
CA TYR A 34 -9.09 2.17 13.72
C TYR A 34 -9.00 1.58 15.14
N THR A 35 -7.79 1.54 15.72
CA THR A 35 -7.59 1.07 17.10
C THR A 35 -8.20 2.02 18.13
N SER A 36 -8.34 3.31 17.80
CA SER A 36 -9.09 4.28 18.62
C SER A 36 -10.61 4.09 18.55
N GLY A 37 -11.11 3.12 17.78
CA GLY A 37 -12.54 2.81 17.65
C GLY A 37 -13.26 3.56 16.53
N ILE A 38 -12.54 4.29 15.67
CA ILE A 38 -13.16 5.02 14.55
C ILE A 38 -13.52 4.03 13.45
N GLY A 39 -14.75 4.13 12.95
CA GLY A 39 -15.24 3.26 11.89
C GLY A 39 -14.50 3.47 10.56
N SER A 40 -14.33 2.39 9.79
CA SER A 40 -13.63 2.38 8.49
C SER A 40 -14.16 3.42 7.49
N THR A 41 -15.46 3.72 7.56
CA THR A 41 -16.13 4.71 6.69
C THR A 41 -15.74 6.15 7.05
N GLU A 42 -15.57 6.44 8.33
CA GLU A 42 -15.12 7.75 8.81
C GLU A 42 -13.64 7.97 8.50
N ILE A 43 -12.81 6.95 8.72
CA ILE A 43 -11.37 7.00 8.37
C ILE A 43 -11.20 7.26 6.86
N ALA A 44 -12.00 6.59 6.04
CA ALA A 44 -12.00 6.80 4.58
C ALA A 44 -12.33 8.26 4.21
N LYS A 45 -13.33 8.87 4.86
CA LYS A 45 -13.70 10.27 4.65
C LYS A 45 -12.62 11.23 5.14
N GLN A 46 -12.05 10.98 6.32
CA GLN A 46 -11.07 11.87 6.96
C GLN A 46 -9.73 11.91 6.21
N ILE A 47 -9.31 10.77 5.64
CA ILE A 47 -8.04 10.67 4.90
C ILE A 47 -8.25 10.87 3.39
N GLY A 48 -9.48 10.80 2.88
CA GLY A 48 -9.79 10.95 1.47
C GLY A 48 -9.42 9.72 0.63
N ILE A 49 -9.59 8.52 1.20
CA ILE A 49 -9.31 7.25 0.52
C ILE A 49 -10.57 6.42 0.35
N GLY A 50 -10.57 5.53 -0.65
CA GLY A 50 -11.67 4.59 -0.83
C GLY A 50 -11.79 3.59 0.32
N ARG A 51 -13.01 3.23 0.71
CA ARG A 51 -13.30 2.24 1.77
C ARG A 51 -12.59 0.90 1.52
N SER A 52 -12.49 0.49 0.25
CA SER A 52 -11.77 -0.71 -0.16
C SER A 52 -10.28 -0.69 0.20
N THR A 53 -9.66 0.50 0.21
CA THR A 53 -8.26 0.67 0.62
C THR A 53 -8.12 0.48 2.13
N VAL A 54 -9.06 1.02 2.92
CA VAL A 54 -9.08 0.84 4.38
C VAL A 54 -9.19 -0.64 4.72
N TYR A 55 -10.16 -1.37 4.15
CA TYR A 55 -10.32 -2.80 4.39
C TYR A 55 -9.11 -3.63 3.96
N LYS A 56 -8.53 -3.35 2.78
CA LYS A 56 -7.31 -4.03 2.34
C LYS A 56 -6.16 -3.84 3.33
N LEU A 57 -5.99 -2.64 3.86
CA LEU A 57 -4.92 -2.35 4.83
C LEU A 57 -5.17 -3.04 6.17
N LEU A 58 -6.41 -3.10 6.63
CA LEU A 58 -6.78 -3.83 7.84
C LEU A 58 -6.54 -5.34 7.67
N GLN A 59 -6.90 -5.89 6.51
CA GLN A 59 -6.69 -7.31 6.19
C GLN A 59 -5.20 -7.66 6.06
N ASP A 60 -4.37 -6.76 5.51
CA ASP A 60 -2.91 -6.92 5.37
C ASP A 60 -2.21 -6.97 6.74
N LYS A 61 -2.80 -6.40 7.80
CA LYS A 61 -2.26 -6.45 9.17
C LYS A 61 -2.55 -7.78 9.88
N VAL A 62 -3.68 -8.40 9.57
CA VAL A 62 -4.12 -9.67 10.20
C VAL A 62 -3.37 -10.88 9.63
N ARG A 63 -2.71 -10.70 8.48
CA ARG A 63 -2.02 -11.75 7.74
C ARG A 63 -0.53 -11.74 8.03
#